data_AF-T1YUG6-F1
#
_entry.id   AF-T1YUG6-F1
#
_cell.length_a   1.000
_cell.length_b   1.000
_cell.length_c   1.000
_cell.angle_alpha   90.00
_cell.angle_beta   90.00
_cell.angle_gamma   90.00
#
_symmetry.space_group_name_H-M   'P 1'
#
loop_
_entity.id
_entity.type
_entity.pdbx_description
1 polymer ?
#
loop_
_entity_poly.entity_id
_entity_poly.type
_entity_poly.pdbx_seq_one_letter_code
_entity_poly.pdbx_strand_id
1 'polypeptide(L)'
;MVHLSDGEKSAVAALWGKVNTDEVGGEALGRLLVVYPWTQRFFDSFGDLSSASAVMSNPKVKAHGKKVFDSFSNGLKHLDNLKGTFASLSELHCDKLHVDPENFKLLGNVLVVVLAHHLGK
;
A
#
# COMPACT_ATOMS: atom_id res chain seq x y z
N MET A 1 6.84 -21.23 -2.28
CA MET A 1 5.69 -20.43 -2.77
C MET A 1 4.62 -20.53 -1.70
N VAL A 2 3.90 -19.47 -1.39
CA VAL A 2 2.81 -19.55 -0.39
C VAL A 2 1.66 -20.31 -1.03
N HIS A 3 1.10 -21.27 -0.32
CA HIS A 3 -0.12 -21.97 -0.73
C HIS A 3 -1.26 -21.46 0.13
N LEU A 4 -2.22 -20.78 -0.50
CA LEU A 4 -3.48 -20.39 0.15
C LEU A 4 -4.53 -21.43 -0.17
N SER A 5 -5.27 -21.86 0.84
CA SER A 5 -6.49 -22.63 0.69
C SER A 5 -7.56 -21.82 -0.05
N ASP A 6 -8.55 -22.50 -0.63
CA ASP A 6 -9.69 -21.85 -1.28
C ASP A 6 -10.47 -20.96 -0.30
N GLY A 7 -10.52 -21.36 0.98
CA GLY A 7 -11.12 -20.57 2.06
C GLY A 7 -10.38 -19.25 2.29
N GLU A 8 -9.04 -19.29 2.34
CA GLU A 8 -8.22 -18.07 2.49
C GLU A 8 -8.33 -17.16 1.27
N LYS A 9 -8.27 -17.72 0.04
CA LYS A 9 -8.47 -16.95 -1.20
C LYS A 9 -9.82 -16.24 -1.20
N SER A 10 -10.87 -16.97 -0.85
CA SER A 10 -12.24 -16.44 -0.78
C SER A 10 -12.38 -15.36 0.30
N ALA A 11 -11.79 -15.55 1.48
CA ALA A 11 -11.83 -14.58 2.57
C ALA A 11 -11.15 -13.26 2.19
N VAL A 12 -9.96 -13.33 1.60
CA VAL A 12 -9.23 -12.13 1.17
C VAL A 12 -9.97 -11.42 0.03
N ALA A 13 -10.50 -12.16 -0.95
CA ALA A 13 -11.28 -11.57 -2.04
C ALA A 13 -12.58 -10.90 -1.53
N ALA A 14 -13.28 -11.54 -0.59
CA ALA A 14 -14.51 -11.00 0.01
C ALA A 14 -14.24 -9.74 0.83
N LEU A 15 -13.14 -9.70 1.58
CA LEU A 15 -12.71 -8.47 2.28
C LEU A 15 -12.39 -7.36 1.27
N TRP A 16 -11.58 -7.68 0.25
CA TRP A 16 -11.14 -6.70 -0.73
C TRP A 16 -12.28 -6.13 -1.57
N GLY A 17 -13.32 -6.92 -1.82
CA GLY A 17 -14.54 -6.45 -2.50
C GLY A 17 -15.27 -5.31 -1.78
N LYS A 18 -14.96 -5.06 -0.51
CA LYS A 18 -15.51 -3.94 0.28
C LYS A 18 -14.57 -2.73 0.33
N VAL A 19 -13.35 -2.83 -0.21
CA VAL A 19 -12.34 -1.78 -0.11
C VAL A 19 -12.57 -0.71 -1.17
N ASN A 20 -12.75 0.53 -0.73
CA ASN A 20 -12.66 1.71 -1.59
C ASN A 20 -11.18 2.07 -1.78
N THR A 21 -10.58 1.67 -2.91
CA THR A 21 -9.13 1.83 -3.14
C THR A 21 -8.68 3.28 -3.21
N ASP A 22 -9.55 4.21 -3.61
CA ASP A 22 -9.24 5.64 -3.69
C ASP A 22 -9.05 6.24 -2.30
N GLU A 23 -10.00 5.94 -1.41
CA GLU A 23 -10.04 6.45 -0.05
C GLU A 23 -9.00 5.77 0.83
N VAL A 24 -9.02 4.43 0.87
CA VAL A 24 -8.15 3.62 1.73
C VAL A 24 -6.70 3.73 1.29
N GLY A 25 -6.44 3.81 -0.03
CA GLY A 25 -5.08 3.92 -0.54
C GLY A 25 -4.41 5.24 -0.19
N GLY A 26 -5.12 6.35 -0.36
CA GLY A 26 -4.62 7.67 0.04
C GLY A 26 -4.37 7.75 1.55
N GLU A 27 -5.28 7.21 2.36
CA GLU A 27 -5.13 7.19 3.81
C GLU A 27 -3.94 6.34 4.27
N ALA A 28 -3.77 5.13 3.71
CA ALA A 28 -2.68 4.24 4.08
C ALA A 28 -1.31 4.85 3.76
N LEU A 29 -1.13 5.45 2.58
CA LEU A 29 0.13 6.11 2.26
C LEU A 29 0.33 7.37 3.11
N GLY A 30 -0.72 8.17 3.33
CA GLY A 30 -0.63 9.35 4.20
C GLY A 30 -0.19 8.97 5.62
N ARG A 31 -0.80 7.94 6.21
CA ARG A 31 -0.43 7.43 7.55
C ARG A 31 0.99 6.87 7.59
N LEU A 32 1.45 6.18 6.54
CA LEU A 32 2.85 5.74 6.45
C LEU A 32 3.81 6.94 6.57
N LEU A 33 3.57 7.99 5.77
CA LEU A 33 4.41 9.18 5.74
C LEU A 33 4.38 10.01 7.04
N VAL A 34 3.27 9.95 7.79
CA VAL A 34 3.13 10.62 9.09
C VAL A 34 3.78 9.82 10.22
N VAL A 35 3.50 8.52 10.31
CA VAL A 35 3.95 7.66 11.41
C VAL A 35 5.43 7.30 11.27
N TYR A 36 5.91 7.17 10.03
CA TYR A 36 7.28 6.81 9.70
C TYR A 36 7.91 7.88 8.81
N PRO A 37 8.22 9.07 9.35
CA PRO A 37 8.57 10.26 8.55
C PRO A 37 9.84 10.10 7.69
N TRP A 38 10.74 9.18 8.03
CA TRP A 38 11.90 8.87 7.18
C TRP A 38 11.50 8.33 5.79
N THR A 39 10.29 7.80 5.64
CA THR A 39 9.77 7.33 4.34
C THR A 39 9.47 8.49 3.39
N GLN A 40 9.34 9.73 3.88
CA GLN A 40 9.12 10.92 3.04
C GLN A 40 10.27 11.19 2.07
N ARG A 41 11.50 10.73 2.36
CA ARG A 41 12.68 10.87 1.50
C ARG A 41 12.52 10.29 0.09
N PHE A 42 11.56 9.40 -0.11
CA PHE A 42 11.26 8.79 -1.41
C PHE A 42 10.28 9.62 -2.24
N PHE A 43 9.75 10.71 -1.69
CA PHE A 43 8.62 11.47 -2.22
C PHE A 43 8.91 12.97 -2.34
N ASP A 44 10.17 13.38 -2.51
CA ASP A 44 10.58 14.80 -2.61
C ASP A 44 9.81 15.58 -3.69
N SER A 45 9.42 14.90 -4.78
CA SER A 45 8.63 15.50 -5.87
C SER A 45 7.16 15.78 -5.52
N PHE A 46 6.70 15.37 -4.32
CA PHE A 46 5.30 15.48 -3.91
C PHE A 46 4.95 16.85 -3.31
N GLY A 47 5.95 17.72 -3.12
CA GLY A 47 5.75 19.06 -2.59
C GLY A 47 5.71 19.06 -1.07
N ASP A 48 4.80 19.84 -0.48
CA ASP A 48 4.74 19.98 0.98
C ASP A 48 4.27 18.70 1.68
N LEU A 49 5.16 18.17 2.54
CA LEU A 49 4.95 17.05 3.44
C LEU A 49 5.34 17.41 4.90
N SER A 50 5.46 18.71 5.21
CA SER A 50 6.05 19.22 6.45
C SER A 50 5.23 18.96 7.72
N SER A 51 3.95 18.62 7.57
CA SER A 51 3.03 18.38 8.67
C SER A 51 2.02 17.28 8.33
N ALA A 52 1.39 16.69 9.35
CA ALA A 52 0.38 15.66 9.13
C ALA A 52 -0.80 16.16 8.27
N SER A 53 -1.25 17.40 8.47
CA SER A 53 -2.31 17.98 7.63
C SER A 53 -1.84 18.19 6.19
N ALA A 54 -0.61 18.66 5.97
CA ALA A 54 -0.03 18.78 4.63
C ALA A 54 0.02 17.42 3.93
N VAL A 55 0.55 16.39 4.59
CA VAL A 55 0.62 15.01 4.06
C VAL A 55 -0.76 14.45 3.72
N MET A 56 -1.70 14.49 4.67
CA MET A 56 -3.03 13.88 4.52
C MET A 56 -3.91 14.61 3.49
N SER A 57 -3.66 15.89 3.23
CA SER A 57 -4.37 16.67 2.22
C SER A 57 -3.69 16.66 0.84
N ASN A 58 -2.44 16.18 0.76
CA ASN A 58 -1.62 16.26 -0.46
C ASN A 58 -2.21 15.41 -1.62
N PRO A 59 -2.53 16.02 -2.77
CA PRO A 59 -3.16 15.31 -3.89
C PRO A 59 -2.23 14.26 -4.54
N LYS A 60 -0.91 14.49 -4.54
CA LYS A 60 0.05 13.51 -5.06
C LYS A 60 0.19 12.29 -4.14
N VAL A 61 0.13 12.49 -2.83
CA VAL A 61 0.05 11.39 -1.85
C VAL A 61 -1.20 10.56 -2.10
N LYS A 62 -2.37 11.19 -2.22
CA LYS A 62 -3.63 10.47 -2.51
C LYS A 62 -3.58 9.68 -3.82
N ALA A 63 -3.12 10.32 -4.89
CA ALA A 63 -3.00 9.67 -6.20
C ALA A 63 -2.00 8.50 -6.18
N HIS A 64 -0.88 8.64 -5.50
CA HIS A 64 0.09 7.55 -5.38
C HIS A 64 -0.41 6.42 -4.48
N GLY A 65 -1.09 6.74 -3.38
CA GLY A 65 -1.73 5.77 -2.50
C GLY A 65 -2.74 4.90 -3.25
N LYS A 66 -3.57 5.50 -4.11
CA LYS A 66 -4.43 4.75 -5.03
C LYS A 66 -3.64 3.80 -5.93
N LYS A 67 -2.56 4.27 -6.56
CA LYS A 67 -1.71 3.43 -7.43
C LYS A 67 -1.11 2.23 -6.69
N VAL A 68 -0.72 2.40 -5.43
CA VAL A 68 -0.27 1.29 -4.57
C VAL A 68 -1.41 0.28 -4.35
N PHE A 69 -2.62 0.74 -4.04
CA PHE A 69 -3.78 -0.15 -3.82
C PHE A 69 -4.29 -0.83 -5.10
N ASP A 70 -4.19 -0.17 -6.25
CA ASP A 70 -4.43 -0.81 -7.55
C ASP A 70 -3.44 -1.96 -7.78
N SER A 71 -2.19 -1.82 -7.33
CA SER A 71 -1.17 -2.88 -7.39
C SER A 71 -1.52 -4.07 -6.48
N PHE A 72 -2.01 -3.82 -5.26
CA PHE A 72 -2.56 -4.88 -4.40
C PHE A 72 -3.75 -5.58 -5.06
N SER A 73 -4.66 -4.82 -5.68
CA SER A 73 -5.79 -5.39 -6.43
C SER A 73 -5.34 -6.29 -7.57
N ASN A 74 -4.23 -5.96 -8.23
CA ASN A 74 -3.62 -6.82 -9.23
C ASN A 74 -3.05 -8.10 -8.61
N GLY A 75 -2.34 -8.00 -7.47
CA GLY A 75 -1.86 -9.16 -6.72
C GLY A 75 -2.97 -10.15 -6.34
N LEU A 76 -4.13 -9.65 -5.93
CA LEU A 76 -5.29 -10.47 -5.57
C LEU A 76 -5.89 -11.25 -6.74
N LYS A 77 -5.69 -10.79 -7.98
CA LYS A 77 -6.06 -11.54 -9.19
C LYS A 77 -5.07 -12.66 -9.52
N HIS A 78 -3.92 -12.70 -8.85
CA HIS A 78 -2.80 -13.58 -9.11
C HIS A 78 -2.22 -14.19 -7.82
N LEU A 79 -3.08 -14.57 -6.88
CA LEU A 79 -2.67 -15.11 -5.56
C LEU A 79 -1.74 -16.33 -5.64
N ASP A 80 -1.85 -17.13 -6.71
CA ASP A 80 -0.98 -18.28 -6.95
C ASP A 80 0.39 -17.91 -7.55
N ASN A 81 0.60 -16.66 -7.98
CA ASN A 81 1.84 -16.19 -8.62
C ASN A 81 2.24 -14.76 -8.20
N LEU A 82 2.13 -14.43 -6.91
CA LEU A 82 2.50 -13.09 -6.42
C LEU A 82 3.95 -12.69 -6.76
N LYS A 83 4.88 -13.65 -6.71
CA LYS A 83 6.30 -13.40 -7.05
C LYS A 83 6.45 -12.95 -8.51
N GLY A 84 5.79 -13.64 -9.45
CA GLY A 84 5.83 -13.26 -10.85
C GLY A 84 5.12 -11.93 -11.11
N THR A 85 3.95 -11.74 -10.50
CA THR A 85 3.13 -10.51 -10.63
C THR A 85 3.87 -9.26 -10.15
N PHE A 86 4.67 -9.36 -9.10
CA PHE A 86 5.39 -8.22 -8.52
C PHE A 86 6.86 -8.11 -8.94
N ALA A 87 7.37 -8.96 -9.84
CA ALA A 87 8.79 -8.99 -10.21
C ALA A 87 9.31 -7.62 -10.68
N SER A 88 8.63 -6.97 -11.64
CA SER A 88 9.06 -5.65 -12.13
C SER A 88 8.93 -4.53 -11.08
N LEU A 89 7.97 -4.65 -10.15
CA LEU A 89 7.88 -3.70 -9.03
C LEU A 89 9.00 -3.94 -8.01
N SER A 90 9.40 -5.19 -7.79
CA SER A 90 10.53 -5.55 -6.95
C SER A 90 11.82 -4.92 -7.50
N GLU A 91 12.11 -5.09 -8.79
CA GLU A 91 13.27 -4.47 -9.45
C GLU A 91 13.22 -2.94 -9.37
N LEU A 92 12.06 -2.34 -9.63
CA LEU A 92 11.89 -0.89 -9.51
C LEU A 92 12.23 -0.40 -8.08
N HIS A 93 11.64 -1.01 -7.05
CA HIS A 93 11.83 -0.51 -5.70
C HIS A 93 13.22 -0.83 -5.13
N CYS A 94 13.82 -1.95 -5.53
CA CYS A 94 15.16 -2.36 -5.11
C CYS A 94 16.23 -1.58 -5.86
N ASP A 95 16.29 -1.72 -7.19
CA ASP A 95 17.47 -1.34 -7.98
C ASP A 95 17.44 0.13 -8.42
N LYS A 96 16.25 0.74 -8.48
CA LYS A 96 16.11 2.14 -8.91
C LYS A 96 15.80 3.05 -7.73
N LEU A 97 14.81 2.69 -6.92
CA LEU A 97 14.36 3.54 -5.81
C LEU A 97 15.13 3.28 -4.51
N HIS A 98 15.86 2.16 -4.41
CA HIS A 98 16.66 1.80 -3.23
C HIS A 98 15.85 1.86 -1.93
N VAL A 99 14.60 1.38 -1.99
CA VAL A 99 13.72 1.32 -0.83
C VAL A 99 14.15 0.17 0.05
N ASP A 100 14.49 0.48 1.31
CA ASP A 100 14.78 -0.54 2.31
C ASP A 100 13.56 -1.47 2.48
N PRO A 101 13.72 -2.81 2.36
CA PRO A 101 12.63 -3.77 2.44
C PRO A 101 11.77 -3.67 3.71
N GLU A 102 12.32 -3.18 4.83
CA GLU A 102 11.55 -3.01 6.07
C GLU A 102 10.37 -2.05 5.87
N ASN A 103 10.48 -1.06 4.96
CA ASN A 103 9.38 -0.13 4.68
C ASN A 103 8.16 -0.81 4.06
N PHE A 104 8.32 -1.95 3.36
CA PHE A 104 7.16 -2.71 2.86
C PHE A 104 6.37 -3.35 4.00
N LYS A 105 7.07 -3.83 5.03
CA LYS A 105 6.43 -4.36 6.24
C LYS A 105 5.70 -3.28 7.01
N LEU A 106 6.29 -2.08 7.13
CA LEU A 106 5.62 -0.92 7.73
C LEU A 106 4.35 -0.53 6.98
N LEU A 107 4.40 -0.47 5.64
CA LEU A 107 3.23 -0.23 4.81
C LEU A 107 2.16 -1.32 5.00
N GLY A 108 2.57 -2.59 5.05
CA GLY A 108 1.66 -3.70 5.33
C GLY A 108 0.95 -3.57 6.67
N ASN A 109 1.67 -3.20 7.73
CA ASN A 109 1.09 -2.96 9.05
C ASN A 109 0.10 -1.79 9.05
N VAL A 110 0.45 -0.67 8.41
CA VAL A 110 -0.45 0.49 8.28
C VAL A 110 -1.71 0.11 7.49
N LEU A 111 -1.56 -0.64 6.40
CA LEU A 111 -2.70 -1.10 5.59
C LEU A 111 -3.68 -1.91 6.45
N VAL A 112 -3.21 -2.86 7.26
CA VAL A 112 -4.09 -3.67 8.13
C VAL A 112 -4.84 -2.78 9.14
N VAL A 113 -4.17 -1.79 9.73
CA VAL A 113 -4.80 -0.83 10.65
C VAL A 113 -5.89 0.00 9.95
N VAL A 114 -5.62 0.49 8.74
CA VAL A 114 -6.60 1.26 7.97
C VAL A 114 -7.78 0.38 7.56
N LEU A 115 -7.55 -0.84 7.10
CA LEU A 115 -8.64 -1.77 6.79
C LEU A 115 -9.51 -2.06 8.02
N ALA A 116 -8.90 -2.26 9.19
CA ALA A 116 -9.64 -2.45 10.44
C ALA A 116 -10.47 -1.21 10.81
N HIS A 117 -9.93 0.00 10.62
CA HIS A 117 -10.65 1.24 10.87
C HIS A 117 -11.91 1.39 9.98
N HIS A 118 -11.80 1.03 8.70
CA HIS A 118 -12.89 1.16 7.73
C HIS A 118 -13.91 0.02 7.78
N LEU A 119 -13.47 -1.21 8.05
CA LEU A 119 -14.28 -2.43 7.87
C LEU A 119 -14.60 -3.16 9.18
N GLY A 120 -13.98 -2.80 10.30
CA GLY A 120 -14.10 -3.50 11.59
C GLY A 120 -15.39 -3.21 12.39
N LYS A 121 -16.52 -2.98 11.71
CA LYS A 121 -17.83 -2.77 12.34
C LYS A 121 -18.64 -4.05 12.40
#